data_AF-A0A804R7T1-F1
#
_entry.id   AF-A0A804R7T1-F1
#
_cell.length_a   1.000
_cell.length_b   1.000
_cell.length_c   1.000
_cell.angle_alpha   90.00
_cell.angle_beta   90.00
_cell.angle_gamma   90.00
#
_symmetry.space_group_name_H-M   'P 1'
#
loop_
_entity.id
_entity.type
_entity.pdbx_description
1 polymer ?
#
loop_
_entity_poly.entity_id
_entity_poly.type
_entity_poly.pdbx_seq_one_letter_code
_entity_poly.pdbx_strand_id
1 'polypeptide(L)'
;MAATIQYNRSNPAVKRILQEVKEMQSNPSPDFMSLPLEEDIFEWQFAILGPRDSEFEGGIYHGRIQLPSDYPFKPPSFMLLTPSGRFEIQKKICLSISNYHPEHWQPSWSGSVWLGCGCEKSCCGL
;
A
#
# COMPACT_ATOMS: atom_id res chain seq x y z
N MET A 1 21.22 -13.38 0.19
CA MET A 1 22.01 -12.33 -0.49
C MET A 1 21.00 -11.32 -0.99
N ALA A 2 20.94 -10.12 -0.39
CA ALA A 2 19.99 -9.10 -0.82
C ALA A 2 20.48 -8.51 -2.15
N ALA A 3 19.70 -8.66 -3.21
CA ALA A 3 20.00 -8.03 -4.48
C ALA A 3 19.83 -6.51 -4.33
N THR A 4 20.93 -5.76 -4.32
CA THR A 4 20.87 -4.30 -4.37
C THR A 4 20.41 -3.85 -5.75
N ILE A 5 19.13 -3.49 -5.88
CA ILE A 5 18.58 -2.87 -7.10
C ILE A 5 19.34 -1.56 -7.40
N GLN A 6 19.76 -1.38 -8.66
CA GLN A 6 20.19 -0.09 -9.22
C GLN A 6 18.99 0.73 -9.72
N TYR A 7 18.24 1.35 -8.80
CA TYR A 7 17.26 2.37 -9.17
C TYR A 7 17.95 3.75 -9.28
N ASN A 8 17.45 4.60 -10.18
CA ASN A 8 17.97 5.95 -10.33
C ASN A 8 17.60 6.82 -9.11
N ARG A 9 18.52 6.93 -8.15
CA ARG A 9 18.37 7.76 -6.93
C ARG A 9 18.19 9.25 -7.22
N SER A 10 18.44 9.70 -8.45
CA SER A 10 18.17 11.08 -8.87
C SER A 10 16.70 11.32 -9.21
N ASN A 11 15.90 10.26 -9.45
CA ASN A 11 14.47 10.40 -9.70
C ASN A 11 13.74 10.82 -8.41
N PRO A 12 12.96 11.92 -8.43
CA PRO A 12 12.23 12.39 -7.25
C PRO A 12 11.23 11.35 -6.70
N ALA A 13 10.60 10.55 -7.55
CA ALA A 13 9.69 9.47 -7.13
C ALA A 13 10.42 8.42 -6.29
N VAL A 14 11.61 8.00 -6.75
CA VAL A 14 12.46 7.04 -6.05
C VAL A 14 12.90 7.59 -4.69
N LYS A 15 13.31 8.86 -4.62
CA LYS A 15 13.66 9.50 -3.34
C LYS A 15 12.49 9.51 -2.37
N ARG A 16 11.27 9.80 -2.86
CA ARG A 16 10.04 9.81 -2.07
C ARG A 16 9.74 8.41 -1.52
N ILE A 17 9.74 7.39 -2.37
CA ILE A 17 9.49 5.99 -2.00
C ILE A 17 10.47 5.55 -0.91
N LEU A 18 11.77 5.77 -1.08
CA LEU A 18 12.77 5.37 -0.08
C LEU A 18 12.60 6.07 1.26
N GLN A 19 12.19 7.34 1.24
CA GLN A 19 11.89 8.08 2.46
C GLN A 19 10.66 7.49 3.17
N GLU A 20 9.63 7.12 2.43
CA GLU A 20 8.43 6.48 2.96
C GLU A 20 8.73 5.09 3.52
N VAL A 21 9.51 4.27 2.82
CA VAL A 21 9.97 2.97 3.34
C VAL A 21 10.67 3.14 4.69
N LYS A 22 11.57 4.12 4.79
CA LYS A 22 12.29 4.41 6.03
C LYS A 22 11.35 4.87 7.15
N GLU A 23 10.39 5.73 6.84
CA GLU A 23 9.38 6.21 7.80
C GLU A 23 8.54 5.04 8.33
N MET A 24 8.06 4.19 7.43
CA MET A 24 7.25 3.02 7.79
C MET A 24 8.01 1.98 8.60
N GLN A 25 9.30 1.75 8.29
CA GLN A 25 10.16 0.88 9.09
C GLN A 25 10.48 1.47 10.47
N SER A 26 10.53 2.80 10.58
CA SER A 26 10.81 3.49 11.84
C SER A 26 9.59 3.55 12.76
N ASN A 27 8.38 3.50 12.20
CA ASN A 27 7.12 3.54 12.93
C ASN A 27 6.15 2.45 12.45
N PRO A 28 6.39 1.17 12.82
CA PRO A 28 5.51 0.08 12.43
C PRO A 28 4.15 0.19 13.12
N SER A 29 3.08 0.03 12.35
CA SER A 29 1.72 -0.05 12.87
C SER A 29 1.42 -1.49 13.34
N PRO A 30 0.65 -1.70 14.42
CA PRO A 30 0.20 -3.03 14.82
C PRO A 30 -0.87 -3.62 13.88
N ASP A 31 -1.64 -2.76 13.20
CA ASP A 31 -2.81 -3.17 12.42
C ASP A 31 -2.46 -3.49 10.95
N PHE A 32 -1.34 -2.96 10.46
CA PHE A 32 -0.90 -3.17 9.09
C PHE A 32 0.62 -3.13 8.96
N MET A 33 1.12 -3.86 7.98
CA MET A 33 2.51 -3.88 7.58
C MET A 33 2.59 -3.71 6.06
N SER A 34 3.58 -2.96 5.57
CA SER A 34 3.90 -2.97 4.14
C SER A 34 5.38 -2.88 3.88
N LEU A 35 5.84 -3.55 2.82
CA LEU A 35 7.22 -3.61 2.42
C LEU A 35 7.33 -3.54 0.89
N PRO A 36 8.28 -2.78 0.32
CA PRO A 36 8.57 -2.82 -1.11
C PRO A 36 9.15 -4.20 -1.50
N LEU A 37 8.94 -4.63 -2.75
CA LEU A 37 9.60 -5.82 -3.27
C LEU A 37 11.11 -5.57 -3.48
N GLU A 38 11.90 -6.63 -3.35
CA GLU A 38 13.34 -6.59 -3.62
C GLU A 38 13.68 -6.50 -5.11
N GLU A 39 12.72 -6.74 -6.00
CA GLU A 39 12.89 -6.65 -7.46
C GLU A 39 12.44 -5.30 -8.03
N ASP A 40 11.39 -4.70 -7.45
CA ASP A 40 10.84 -3.41 -7.87
C ASP A 40 10.30 -2.63 -6.66
N ILE A 41 10.88 -1.44 -6.42
CA ILE A 41 10.44 -0.54 -5.33
C ILE A 41 9.12 0.18 -5.64
N PHE A 42 8.63 0.11 -6.88
CA PHE A 42 7.30 0.58 -7.25
C PHE A 42 6.22 -0.46 -6.94
N GLU A 43 6.60 -1.71 -6.68
CA GLU A 43 5.69 -2.73 -6.17
C GLU A 43 5.92 -2.96 -4.69
N TRP A 44 4.83 -2.98 -3.92
CA TRP A 44 4.87 -3.22 -2.48
C TRP A 44 3.93 -4.37 -2.15
N GLN A 45 4.27 -5.12 -1.11
CA GLN A 45 3.36 -6.05 -0.46
C GLN A 45 2.88 -5.44 0.83
N PHE A 46 1.63 -5.70 1.17
CA PHE A 46 1.07 -5.31 2.45
C PHE A 46 0.31 -6.48 3.08
N ALA A 47 0.27 -6.46 4.41
CA ALA A 47 -0.53 -7.32 5.24
C ALA A 47 -1.36 -6.43 6.16
N ILE A 48 -2.67 -6.64 6.19
CA ILE A 48 -3.57 -5.98 7.15
C ILE A 48 -4.23 -7.03 8.03
N LEU A 49 -4.43 -6.67 9.28
CA LEU A 49 -5.29 -7.42 10.19
C LEU A 49 -6.75 -7.07 9.90
N GLY A 50 -7.61 -8.08 9.98
CA GLY A 50 -9.05 -7.90 9.97
C GLY A 50 -9.46 -6.96 11.12
N PRO A 51 -10.33 -5.97 10.86
CA PRO A 51 -10.82 -5.06 11.88
C PRO A 51 -11.49 -5.81 13.02
N ARG A 52 -11.41 -5.23 14.22
CA ARG A 52 -12.25 -5.69 15.34
C ARG A 52 -13.70 -5.34 15.05
N ASP A 53 -14.62 -6.18 15.50
CA ASP A 53 -16.06 -6.00 15.31
C ASP A 53 -16.56 -6.14 13.85
N SER A 54 -15.78 -6.79 12.96
CA SER A 54 -16.22 -7.18 11.61
C SER A 54 -16.23 -8.70 11.41
N GLU A 55 -16.89 -9.19 10.35
CA GLU A 55 -16.92 -10.62 10.00
C GLU A 55 -15.53 -11.21 9.63
N PHE A 56 -14.54 -10.33 9.53
CA PHE A 56 -13.17 -10.61 9.12
C PHE A 56 -12.19 -10.51 10.29
N GLU A 57 -12.68 -10.25 11.51
CA GLU A 57 -11.88 -10.17 12.74
C GLU A 57 -11.02 -11.43 12.91
N GLY A 58 -9.73 -11.22 13.20
CA GLY A 58 -8.74 -12.30 13.31
C GLY A 58 -8.21 -12.83 11.97
N GLY A 59 -8.71 -12.32 10.84
CA GLY A 59 -8.16 -12.57 9.51
C GLY A 59 -6.85 -11.80 9.26
N ILE A 60 -6.00 -12.36 8.40
CA ILE A 60 -4.80 -11.68 7.90
C ILE A 60 -4.90 -11.62 6.37
N TYR A 61 -5.01 -10.43 5.83
CA TYR A 61 -5.20 -10.20 4.40
C TYR A 61 -3.91 -9.67 3.78
N HIS A 62 -3.34 -10.46 2.88
CA HIS A 62 -2.20 -10.05 2.09
C HIS A 62 -2.65 -9.41 0.79
N GLY A 63 -1.95 -8.36 0.38
CA GLY A 63 -2.18 -7.66 -0.86
C GLY A 63 -0.91 -7.10 -1.47
N ARG A 64 -1.06 -6.54 -2.67
CA ARG A 64 -0.04 -5.81 -3.41
C ARG A 64 -0.48 -4.39 -3.67
N ILE A 65 0.46 -3.47 -3.59
CA ILE A 65 0.30 -2.09 -4.03
C ILE A 65 1.22 -1.89 -5.22
N GLN A 66 0.68 -1.28 -6.27
CA GLN A 66 1.42 -0.90 -7.46
C GLN A 66 1.45 0.63 -7.53
N LEU A 67 2.65 1.20 -7.40
CA LEU A 67 2.91 2.62 -7.54
C LEU A 67 3.09 2.96 -9.03
N PRO A 68 2.46 4.02 -9.55
CA PRO A 68 2.68 4.46 -10.93
C PRO A 68 4.05 5.14 -11.07
N SER A 69 4.53 5.24 -12.32
CA SER A 69 5.76 5.99 -12.65
C SER A 69 5.70 7.47 -12.25
N ASP A 70 4.49 8.04 -12.22
CA ASP A 70 4.24 9.45 -11.90
C ASP A 70 3.99 9.67 -10.40
N TYR A 71 4.32 8.71 -9.53
CA TYR A 71 4.21 8.86 -8.08
C TYR A 71 5.09 10.01 -7.57
N PRO A 72 4.64 10.86 -6.64
CA PRO A 72 3.36 10.82 -5.90
C PRO A 72 2.21 11.62 -6.52
N PHE A 73 2.32 12.09 -7.78
CA PHE A 73 1.26 12.89 -8.41
C PHE A 73 0.02 12.07 -8.78
N LYS A 74 0.21 10.77 -9.04
CA LYS A 74 -0.89 9.82 -9.25
C LYS A 74 -1.00 8.86 -8.06
N PRO A 75 -2.24 8.48 -7.68
CA PRO A 75 -2.48 7.50 -6.63
C PRO A 75 -2.01 6.09 -7.01
N PRO A 76 -1.73 5.24 -6.01
CA PRO A 76 -1.39 3.84 -6.21
C PRO A 76 -2.61 2.99 -6.58
N SER A 77 -2.35 1.77 -7.05
CA SER A 77 -3.37 0.73 -7.24
C SER A 77 -3.22 -0.37 -6.20
N PHE A 78 -4.33 -0.91 -5.70
CA PHE A 78 -4.34 -1.95 -4.67
C PHE A 78 -4.93 -3.24 -5.23
N MET A 79 -4.39 -4.38 -4.83
CA MET A 79 -4.88 -5.71 -5.19
C MET A 79 -4.76 -6.62 -3.97
N LEU A 80 -5.75 -7.47 -3.73
CA LEU A 80 -5.65 -8.50 -2.70
C LEU A 80 -5.09 -9.80 -3.29
N LEU A 81 -4.27 -10.48 -2.51
CA LEU A 81 -3.75 -11.82 -2.84
C LEU A 81 -4.49 -12.90 -2.06
N THR A 82 -4.86 -12.60 -0.81
CA THR A 82 -5.65 -13.52 0.02
C THR A 82 -7.14 -13.43 -0.38
N PRO A 83 -7.84 -14.56 -0.56
CA PRO A 83 -9.27 -14.55 -0.77
C PRO A 83 -9.97 -14.05 0.49
N SER A 84 -10.59 -12.87 0.40
CA SER A 84 -11.37 -12.28 1.49
C SER A 84 -12.87 -12.52 1.36
N GLY A 85 -13.35 -13.14 0.28
CA GLY A 85 -14.79 -13.33 0.02
C GLY A 85 -15.50 -12.08 -0.52
N ARG A 86 -14.97 -10.87 -0.27
CA ARG A 86 -15.52 -9.61 -0.78
C ARG A 86 -14.84 -9.12 -2.07
N PHE A 87 -13.54 -9.38 -2.23
CA PHE A 87 -12.77 -8.93 -3.40
C PHE A 87 -12.20 -10.11 -4.17
N GLU A 88 -12.14 -9.96 -5.49
CA GLU A 88 -11.43 -10.89 -6.37
C GLU A 88 -9.93 -10.75 -6.18
N ILE A 89 -9.24 -11.89 -6.04
CA ILE A 89 -7.78 -11.92 -5.94
C ILE A 89 -7.13 -11.38 -7.22
N GLN A 90 -6.01 -10.68 -7.07
CA GLN A 90 -5.23 -10.05 -8.15
C GLN A 90 -6.01 -9.06 -9.03
N LYS A 91 -7.15 -8.56 -8.56
CA LYS A 91 -7.93 -7.53 -9.24
C LYS A 91 -7.71 -6.18 -8.58
N LYS A 92 -7.65 -5.12 -9.39
CA LYS A 92 -7.54 -3.75 -8.88
C LYS A 92 -8.80 -3.39 -8.09
N ILE A 93 -8.59 -2.92 -6.86
CA ILE A 93 -9.66 -2.56 -5.94
C ILE A 93 -9.91 -1.05 -6.02
N CYS A 94 -11.19 -0.69 -6.12
CA CYS A 94 -11.64 0.69 -5.99
C CYS A 94 -11.66 1.07 -4.51
N LEU A 95 -10.75 1.96 -4.11
CA LEU A 95 -10.67 2.55 -2.78
C LEU A 95 -10.63 4.06 -2.95
N SER A 96 -11.03 4.81 -1.92
CA SER A 96 -10.99 6.27 -1.92
C SER A 96 -9.58 6.86 -2.18
N ILE A 97 -8.54 6.07 -1.93
CA ILE A 97 -7.13 6.43 -2.14
C ILE A 97 -6.51 5.77 -3.37
N SER A 98 -7.27 5.00 -4.14
CA SER A 98 -6.75 4.28 -5.31
C SER A 98 -6.95 5.07 -6.60
N ASN A 99 -6.32 4.60 -7.68
CA ASN A 99 -6.41 5.20 -9.01
C ASN A 99 -7.82 5.34 -9.61
N TYR A 100 -8.85 4.79 -8.97
CA TYR A 100 -10.23 5.04 -9.35
C TYR A 100 -10.74 6.42 -8.91
N HIS A 101 -10.14 7.00 -7.86
CA HIS A 101 -10.55 8.27 -7.26
C HIS A 101 -9.37 9.27 -7.15
N PRO A 102 -8.78 9.71 -8.27
CA PRO A 102 -7.67 10.67 -8.25
C PRO A 102 -8.05 12.01 -7.60
N GLU A 103 -9.33 12.37 -7.54
CA GLU A 103 -9.83 13.59 -6.89
C GLU A 103 -9.64 13.62 -5.37
N HIS A 104 -9.54 12.46 -4.74
CA HIS A 104 -9.35 12.33 -3.29
C HIS A 104 -7.88 12.12 -2.90
N TRP A 105 -7.01 11.87 -3.88
CA TRP A 105 -5.60 11.66 -3.68
C TRP A 105 -4.86 12.96 -3.33
N GLN A 106 -4.01 12.92 -2.31
CA GLN A 106 -3.15 14.03 -1.93
C GLN A 106 -1.68 13.61 -2.05
N PRO A 107 -0.91 14.17 -3.00
CA PRO A 107 0.52 13.88 -3.17
C PRO A 107 1.39 14.18 -1.93
N SER A 108 0.85 14.97 -0.99
CA SER A 108 1.52 15.28 0.27
C SER A 108 1.48 14.14 1.28
N TRP A 109 0.53 13.20 1.19
CA TRP A 109 0.40 12.08 2.13
C TRP A 109 1.63 11.18 2.12
N SER A 110 2.15 10.86 3.30
CA SER A 110 3.21 9.86 3.46
C SER A 110 2.66 8.43 3.39
N GLY A 111 3.53 7.47 3.10
CA GLY A 111 3.24 6.03 3.07
C GLY A 111 2.38 5.54 4.23
N SER A 112 2.74 5.97 5.43
CA SER A 112 2.04 5.66 6.68
C SER A 112 0.60 6.20 6.70
N VAL A 113 0.39 7.44 6.23
CA VAL A 113 -0.91 8.12 6.25
C VAL A 113 -1.89 7.50 5.26
N TRP A 114 -1.48 7.29 4.01
CA TRP A 114 -2.42 6.76 3.02
C TRP A 114 -2.67 5.27 3.21
N LEU A 115 -1.70 4.48 3.69
CA LEU A 115 -1.98 3.09 4.08
C LEU A 115 -2.89 3.00 5.31
N GLY A 116 -2.67 3.86 6.31
CA GLY A 116 -3.57 3.95 7.46
C GLY A 116 -4.99 4.38 7.07
N CYS A 117 -5.13 5.46 6.29
CA CYS A 117 -6.43 5.95 5.82
C CYS A 117 -7.16 4.94 4.92
N GLY A 118 -6.43 4.23 4.06
CA GLY A 118 -6.97 3.15 3.23
C GLY A 118 -7.47 1.98 4.06
N CYS A 119 -6.74 1.63 5.11
CA CYS A 119 -7.14 0.61 6.07
C CYS A 119 -8.44 1.02 6.77
N GLU A 120 -8.48 2.21 7.37
CA GLU A 120 -9.56 2.64 8.28
C GLU A 120 -10.91 2.89 7.58
N LYS A 121 -10.91 3.35 6.32
CA LYS A 121 -12.16 3.77 5.63
C LYS A 121 -12.66 2.85 4.55
N SER A 122 -11.84 1.94 4.04
CA SER A 122 -12.23 1.13 2.87
C SER A 122 -11.88 -0.34 3.01
N CYS A 123 -10.80 -0.69 3.73
CA CYS A 123 -10.57 -2.07 4.17
C CYS A 123 -11.22 -2.39 5.51
N CYS A 124 -11.62 -1.43 6.36
CA CYS A 124 -12.31 -1.77 7.60
C CYS A 124 -13.76 -2.28 7.43
N GLY A 125 -14.28 -2.27 6.20
CA GLY A 125 -15.49 -3.02 5.83
C GLY A 125 -15.19 -4.37 5.19
N LEU A 126 -13.91 -4.70 4.96
CA LEU A 126 -13.44 -6.07 5.13
C LEU A 126 -13.21 -6.29 6.63
#